data_AF-A0A971R5Y5-F1
#
_entry.id   AF-A0A971R5Y5-F1
#
_cell.length_a   1.000
_cell.length_b   1.000
_cell.length_c   1.000
_cell.angle_alpha   90.00
_cell.angle_beta   90.00
_cell.angle_gamma   90.00
#
_symmetry.space_group_name_H-M   'P 1'
#
loop_
_entity.id
_entity.type
_entity.pdbx_description
1 polymer ?
#
loop_
_entity_poly.entity_id
_entity_poly.type
_entity_poly.pdbx_seq_one_letter_code
_entity_poly.pdbx_strand_id
1 'polypeptide(L)'
;MHHPPNVALLLAALLLIALPASPPPALADTASDGPATFEGTLRYVENGPGAGTDGIATSLFVGGVGAPVAAGRLQSVFSLLSNTGALGDNPTMASVSELMNSSVPVDLAGLLPVSAHYEARLAFTLEQGQDGAFALRSGEIDWRVSNSAEFSADGHALTDRFSGSGGEPLDPAQDAITLTFDLDADPATYTLTVDVSHELRTSGESTWSAAGGAMVMHLEANDGVHIMDGQAMGQPIPPEVVKSAPDQRGVYYTHTGPLSELRYTETWRNLLDAQVLADYEIVDACRGYIDAPAADDKVTLPACYHCNLELDLQGSTVPEVWVDDVTWKVPEFDGKSPHYDPEDAQGDSVKAWFDGPGPQKNDAFGPLEIELAFDEAASRCEPPDPQRVRVFFGRDSYNNPDGSVPNWFYYWMDTAAAQGHRGKVIYDSACADYGYYNGFADASQADVIYVGRIFGAGNPSANPVTGKVTEGIDLFASTVLHEWTHLETYHSWWGAAGYQMQQDAAGNWGPDPLDRDFDLVPDRREAAYQLSPRTQDTLGLGFRDCEYPAYLQEHTWPNGSLDEIDWADPGKQSGS
;
A
#
# COMPACT_ATOMS: atom_id res chain seq x y z
N MET A 1 16.85 21.75 -71.27
CA MET A 1 16.11 22.53 -70.25
C MET A 1 15.89 21.58 -69.08
N HIS A 2 16.89 21.33 -68.23
CA HIS A 2 17.29 22.13 -67.06
C HIS A 2 16.12 22.48 -66.13
N HIS A 3 15.80 21.55 -65.23
CA HIS A 3 15.56 21.84 -63.81
C HIS A 3 16.07 20.65 -62.97
N PRO A 4 16.71 20.91 -61.80
CA PRO A 4 17.39 19.89 -60.98
C PRO A 4 16.43 19.21 -59.99
N PRO A 5 16.80 18.03 -59.44
CA PRO A 5 16.09 17.42 -58.33
C PRO A 5 16.58 17.97 -56.97
N ASN A 6 15.61 18.28 -56.10
CA ASN A 6 15.60 18.07 -54.66
C ASN A 6 16.95 18.04 -53.91
N VAL A 7 17.39 19.21 -53.42
CA VAL A 7 18.44 19.37 -52.39
C VAL A 7 17.85 19.91 -51.06
N ALA A 8 16.54 19.87 -50.88
CA ALA A 8 15.88 20.46 -49.70
C ALA A 8 15.58 19.47 -48.55
N LEU A 9 16.09 18.22 -48.58
CA LEU A 9 15.83 17.23 -47.53
C LEU A 9 17.06 16.70 -46.79
N LEU A 10 18.25 17.27 -47.04
CA LEU A 10 19.50 16.84 -46.37
C LEU A 10 20.11 17.88 -45.42
N LEU A 11 19.49 19.05 -45.23
CA LEU A 11 19.94 20.06 -44.26
C LEU A 11 19.12 20.12 -42.96
N ALA A 12 18.04 19.35 -42.84
CA ALA A 12 17.24 19.26 -41.60
C ALA A 12 17.64 18.09 -40.69
N ALA A 13 18.53 17.19 -41.14
CA ALA A 13 18.97 16.01 -40.37
C ALA A 13 20.40 16.14 -39.79
N LEU A 14 21.05 17.30 -39.94
CA LEU A 14 22.43 17.55 -39.47
C LEU A 14 22.51 18.72 -38.47
N LEU A 15 21.39 19.04 -37.82
CA LEU A 15 21.25 20.08 -36.79
C LEU A 15 20.70 19.53 -35.47
N LEU A 16 20.96 18.23 -35.21
CA LEU A 16 20.50 17.49 -34.01
C LEU A 16 21.63 16.73 -33.30
N ILE A 17 22.90 17.11 -33.51
CA ILE A 17 24.05 16.55 -32.77
C ILE A 17 25.01 17.70 -32.41
N ALA A 18 24.55 18.57 -31.50
CA ALA A 18 25.39 19.43 -30.68
C ALA A 18 24.51 20.02 -29.56
N LEU A 19 23.86 19.15 -28.78
CA LEU A 19 23.49 19.57 -27.43
C LEU A 19 24.81 19.78 -26.69
N PRO A 20 25.08 20.96 -26.09
CA PRO A 20 26.19 21.06 -25.16
C PRO A 20 26.00 19.95 -24.14
N ALA A 21 27.04 19.16 -23.88
CA ALA A 21 27.05 18.29 -22.71
C ALA A 21 26.56 19.15 -21.55
N SER A 22 25.38 18.83 -21.03
CA SER A 22 24.92 19.45 -19.79
C SER A 22 26.10 19.35 -18.84
N PRO A 23 26.59 20.46 -18.26
CA PRO A 23 27.59 20.34 -17.21
C PRO A 23 27.07 19.27 -16.25
N PRO A 24 27.92 18.34 -15.77
CA PRO A 24 27.49 17.39 -14.74
C PRO A 24 26.72 18.20 -13.71
N PRO A 25 25.53 17.74 -13.27
CA PRO A 25 24.73 18.49 -12.31
C PRO A 25 25.70 18.98 -11.25
N ALA A 26 25.84 20.31 -11.14
CA ALA A 26 26.74 20.89 -10.17
C ALA A 26 26.38 20.20 -8.87
N LEU A 27 27.35 19.47 -8.28
CA LEU A 27 27.25 18.88 -6.95
C LEU A 27 26.45 19.89 -6.15
N ALA A 28 25.22 19.50 -5.81
CA ALA A 28 24.30 20.42 -5.19
C ALA A 28 25.04 20.93 -3.96
N ASP A 29 25.31 22.23 -3.96
CA ASP A 29 25.88 22.98 -2.85
C ASP A 29 24.77 23.12 -1.79
N THR A 30 24.07 22.02 -1.50
CA THR A 30 23.19 21.83 -0.36
C THR A 30 24.10 21.45 0.78
N ALA A 31 24.74 22.48 1.33
CA ALA A 31 25.12 22.52 2.72
C ALA A 31 23.84 22.43 3.58
N SER A 32 23.15 21.29 3.53
CA SER A 32 22.10 20.91 4.47
C SER A 32 22.73 19.99 5.50
N ASP A 33 23.01 20.57 6.66
CA ASP A 33 22.81 19.97 7.98
C ASP A 33 23.23 18.50 8.21
N GLY A 34 24.53 18.28 8.42
CA GLY A 34 25.05 17.08 9.11
C GLY A 34 26.00 16.20 8.30
N PRO A 35 26.72 15.28 8.98
CA PRO A 35 27.47 14.21 8.31
C PRO A 35 26.51 13.29 7.54
N ALA A 36 26.95 12.77 6.40
CA ALA A 36 26.14 11.83 5.61
C ALA A 36 25.85 10.55 6.42
N THR A 37 24.66 9.99 6.25
CA THR A 37 24.23 8.76 6.93
C THR A 37 23.78 7.70 5.94
N PHE A 38 23.89 6.44 6.34
CA PHE A 38 23.29 5.30 5.65
C PHE A 38 22.44 4.52 6.66
N GLU A 39 21.28 4.04 6.23
CA GLU A 39 20.50 3.05 6.97
C GLU A 39 20.79 1.67 6.38
N GLY A 40 20.86 0.65 7.23
CA GLY A 40 21.14 -0.70 6.78
C GLY A 40 20.44 -1.76 7.62
N THR A 41 20.22 -2.90 6.99
CA THR A 41 19.67 -4.10 7.63
C THR A 41 20.55 -5.29 7.31
N LEU A 42 20.73 -6.21 8.26
CA LEU A 42 21.44 -7.47 8.03
C LEU A 42 20.69 -8.62 8.70
N ARG A 43 20.35 -9.64 7.93
CA ARG A 43 19.89 -10.94 8.42
C ARG A 43 21.02 -11.94 8.34
N TYR A 44 21.42 -12.47 9.48
CA TYR A 44 22.48 -13.46 9.63
C TYR A 44 21.89 -14.76 10.20
N VAL A 45 21.95 -15.85 9.44
CA VAL A 45 21.39 -17.14 9.84
C VAL A 45 22.47 -18.21 9.81
N GLU A 46 22.54 -19.03 10.84
CA GLU A 46 23.36 -20.23 10.89
C GLU A 46 22.49 -21.46 11.09
N ASN A 47 22.69 -22.48 10.25
CA ASN A 47 22.03 -23.77 10.35
C ASN A 47 23.05 -24.89 10.45
N GLY A 48 22.88 -25.79 11.40
CA GLY A 48 23.76 -26.93 11.62
C GLY A 48 24.43 -26.90 13.00
N PRO A 49 25.28 -27.88 13.31
CA PRO A 49 25.81 -28.09 14.66
C PRO A 49 26.47 -26.86 15.29
N GLY A 50 27.17 -26.04 14.49
CA GLY A 50 27.84 -24.81 14.92
C GLY A 50 26.94 -23.64 15.35
N ALA A 51 25.64 -23.70 15.04
CA ALA A 51 24.70 -22.64 15.37
C ALA A 51 24.29 -22.64 16.86
N GLY A 52 24.39 -23.79 17.52
CA GLY A 52 24.10 -23.93 18.94
C GLY A 52 25.32 -23.65 19.81
N THR A 53 25.12 -23.03 20.96
CA THR A 53 26.15 -22.80 22.00
C THR A 53 25.97 -23.71 23.21
N ASP A 54 24.72 -24.10 23.49
CA ASP A 54 24.34 -24.77 24.73
C ASP A 54 24.03 -26.26 24.53
N GLY A 55 24.20 -27.02 25.60
CA GLY A 55 23.94 -28.45 25.65
C GLY A 55 25.18 -29.34 25.68
N ILE A 56 25.04 -30.53 26.27
CA ILE A 56 26.14 -31.47 26.42
C ILE A 56 26.58 -31.98 25.05
N ALA A 57 25.67 -32.30 24.11
CA ALA A 57 26.06 -32.72 22.76
C ALA A 57 26.85 -31.62 22.07
N THR A 58 26.36 -30.39 22.11
CA THR A 58 27.04 -29.23 21.50
C THR A 58 28.44 -29.08 22.04
N SER A 59 28.60 -29.16 23.36
CA SER A 59 29.92 -29.10 24.00
C SER A 59 30.87 -30.23 23.57
N LEU A 60 30.32 -31.42 23.25
CA LEU A 60 31.06 -32.60 22.83
C LEU A 60 31.42 -32.61 21.35
N PHE A 61 30.55 -32.11 20.48
CA PHE A 61 30.69 -32.20 19.03
C PHE A 61 31.27 -30.93 18.39
N VAL A 62 31.00 -29.75 18.96
CA VAL A 62 31.26 -28.44 18.32
C VAL A 62 32.46 -27.72 18.94
N GLY A 63 32.87 -28.12 20.15
CA GLY A 63 34.14 -27.69 20.70
C GLY A 63 34.10 -26.37 21.48
N GLY A 64 33.16 -26.21 22.42
CA GLY A 64 33.16 -25.08 23.35
C GLY A 64 34.44 -24.98 24.18
N VAL A 65 34.66 -23.88 24.92
CA VAL A 65 35.92 -23.49 25.59
C VAL A 65 36.56 -24.58 26.52
N GLY A 66 35.84 -25.66 26.86
CA GLY A 66 36.35 -26.86 27.57
C GLY A 66 36.74 -28.07 26.70
N ALA A 67 36.62 -27.99 25.38
CA ALA A 67 36.65 -29.12 24.46
C ALA A 67 37.99 -29.85 24.30
N PRO A 68 39.19 -29.23 24.41
CA PRO A 68 40.44 -29.98 24.25
C PRO A 68 40.59 -31.09 25.31
N VAL A 69 40.00 -30.89 26.50
CA VAL A 69 40.10 -31.84 27.62
C VAL A 69 38.97 -32.88 27.59
N ALA A 70 37.77 -32.51 27.14
CA ALA A 70 36.63 -33.41 27.01
C ALA A 70 36.70 -34.26 25.73
N ALA A 71 37.02 -33.67 24.58
CA ALA A 71 37.19 -34.39 23.31
C ALA A 71 38.39 -35.35 23.34
N GLY A 72 39.50 -34.98 23.99
CA GLY A 72 40.63 -35.90 24.22
C GLY A 72 40.27 -37.09 25.15
N ARG A 73 39.33 -36.89 26.07
CA ARG A 73 38.83 -37.95 26.97
C ARG A 73 37.67 -38.76 26.38
N LEU A 74 36.95 -38.23 25.39
CA LEU A 74 35.87 -38.94 24.70
C LEU A 74 36.28 -39.57 23.38
N GLN A 75 37.26 -39.04 22.63
CA GLN A 75 37.90 -39.76 21.53
C GLN A 75 38.63 -41.02 22.04
N SER A 76 39.17 -40.99 23.27
CA SER A 76 39.69 -42.20 23.91
C SER A 76 38.58 -43.19 24.30
N VAL A 77 37.35 -42.73 24.57
CA VAL A 77 36.18 -43.58 24.86
C VAL A 77 35.47 -44.07 23.57
N PHE A 78 35.41 -43.26 22.51
CA PHE A 78 34.85 -43.63 21.21
C PHE A 78 35.80 -44.48 20.36
N SER A 79 37.12 -44.32 20.49
CA SER A 79 38.09 -45.29 19.94
C SER A 79 38.04 -46.64 20.67
N LEU A 80 37.59 -46.66 21.93
CA LEU A 80 37.25 -47.88 22.66
C LEU A 80 35.93 -48.53 22.18
N LEU A 81 35.04 -47.78 21.52
CA LEU A 81 33.73 -48.24 21.02
C LEU A 81 33.70 -48.54 19.51
N SER A 82 34.57 -47.93 18.71
CA SER A 82 34.67 -48.20 17.26
C SER A 82 35.75 -49.25 16.96
N ASN A 83 35.32 -50.50 16.88
CA ASN A 83 36.14 -51.65 16.49
C ASN A 83 36.47 -51.68 14.99
N THR A 84 36.74 -50.51 14.39
CA THR A 84 37.19 -50.36 12.99
C THR A 84 38.60 -49.79 13.02
N GLY A 85 39.59 -50.68 12.92
CA GLY A 85 41.02 -50.42 13.13
C GLY A 85 41.69 -49.50 12.11
N ALA A 86 41.27 -48.24 12.04
CA ALA A 86 41.89 -47.21 11.20
C ALA A 86 42.77 -46.22 11.99
N LEU A 87 42.67 -46.18 13.32
CA LEU A 87 43.55 -45.36 14.17
C LEU A 87 44.14 -46.26 15.25
N GLY A 88 45.46 -46.44 15.24
CA GLY A 88 46.18 -47.25 16.24
C GLY A 88 46.05 -46.69 17.65
N ASP A 89 46.33 -47.53 18.64
CA ASP A 89 46.06 -47.40 20.09
C ASP A 89 46.56 -46.11 20.81
N ASN A 90 47.11 -45.12 20.10
CA ASN A 90 47.41 -43.78 20.59
C ASN A 90 47.47 -42.78 19.42
N PRO A 91 46.33 -42.24 18.95
CA PRO A 91 46.38 -41.18 17.95
C PRO A 91 47.03 -39.93 18.57
N THR A 92 48.07 -39.44 17.91
CA THR A 92 48.68 -38.16 18.23
C THR A 92 47.84 -37.02 17.64
N MET A 93 47.95 -35.80 18.19
CA MET A 93 47.28 -34.62 17.60
C MET A 93 47.63 -34.40 16.12
N ALA A 94 48.82 -34.82 15.70
CA ALA A 94 49.23 -34.81 14.29
C ALA A 94 48.38 -35.76 13.43
N SER A 95 48.11 -37.00 13.88
CA SER A 95 47.27 -37.96 13.14
C SER A 95 45.78 -37.57 13.09
N VAL A 96 45.29 -36.85 14.10
CA VAL A 96 43.92 -36.30 14.09
C VAL A 96 43.83 -35.12 13.13
N SER A 97 44.82 -34.23 13.14
CA SER A 97 44.92 -33.10 12.19
C SER A 97 45.10 -33.57 10.75
N GLU A 98 45.87 -34.65 10.51
CA GLU A 98 46.09 -35.24 9.19
C GLU A 98 44.84 -35.96 8.66
N LEU A 99 44.00 -36.56 9.53
CA LEU A 99 42.71 -37.12 9.16
C LEU A 99 41.68 -36.04 8.79
N MET A 100 41.65 -34.93 9.54
CA MET A 100 40.77 -33.79 9.23
C MET A 100 41.20 -33.03 7.97
N ASN A 101 42.49 -32.97 7.67
CA ASN A 101 43.01 -32.33 6.45
C ASN A 101 42.99 -33.24 5.20
N SER A 102 42.88 -34.56 5.35
CA SER A 102 42.93 -35.53 4.23
C SER A 102 41.58 -36.11 3.82
N SER A 103 40.50 -35.83 4.57
CA SER A 103 39.15 -36.26 4.21
C SER A 103 38.39 -35.15 3.48
N VAL A 104 37.68 -35.56 2.42
CA VAL A 104 36.62 -34.77 1.76
C VAL A 104 35.77 -34.12 2.84
N PRO A 105 35.36 -32.82 2.73
CA PRO A 105 34.54 -32.16 3.74
C PRO A 105 33.37 -33.06 4.12
N VAL A 106 33.46 -33.63 5.33
CA VAL A 106 32.47 -34.53 5.86
C VAL A 106 31.31 -33.64 6.28
N ASP A 107 30.15 -33.83 5.67
CA ASP A 107 28.91 -33.16 6.03
C ASP A 107 28.45 -33.68 7.40
N LEU A 108 28.98 -33.09 8.48
CA LEU A 108 28.67 -33.46 9.86
C LEU A 108 27.19 -33.20 10.16
N ALA A 109 26.60 -32.18 9.53
CA ALA A 109 25.18 -31.89 9.58
C ALA A 109 24.31 -33.05 9.06
N GLY A 110 24.79 -33.83 8.08
CA GLY A 110 24.11 -35.01 7.56
C GLY A 110 24.34 -36.29 8.37
N LEU A 111 25.33 -36.32 9.27
CA LEU A 111 25.78 -37.51 9.99
C LEU A 111 25.42 -37.49 11.48
N LEU A 112 25.33 -36.32 12.09
CA LEU A 112 25.02 -36.16 13.51
C LEU A 112 23.52 -35.84 13.67
N PRO A 113 22.82 -36.48 14.62
CA PRO A 113 21.42 -36.17 14.95
C PRO A 113 21.35 -34.88 15.79
N VAL A 114 21.97 -33.81 15.31
CA VAL A 114 22.03 -32.49 15.93
C VAL A 114 21.42 -31.48 14.96
N SER A 115 20.36 -30.82 15.37
CA SER A 115 19.78 -29.68 14.67
C SER A 115 19.99 -28.44 15.52
N ALA A 116 20.77 -27.48 15.05
CA ALA A 116 20.80 -26.16 15.65
C ALA A 116 20.56 -25.08 14.61
N HIS A 117 19.93 -24.01 15.05
CA HIS A 117 19.53 -22.88 14.24
C HIS A 117 19.73 -21.61 15.05
N TYR A 118 20.39 -20.62 14.47
CA TYR A 118 20.56 -19.29 15.01
C TYR A 118 20.19 -18.29 13.92
N GLU A 119 19.39 -17.30 14.25
CA GLU A 119 19.04 -16.18 13.37
C GLU A 119 19.20 -14.89 14.15
N ALA A 120 19.92 -13.93 13.57
CA ALA A 120 20.03 -12.55 14.04
C ALA A 120 19.60 -11.60 12.92
N ARG A 121 18.87 -10.55 13.30
CA ARG A 121 18.44 -9.46 12.44
C ARG A 121 18.94 -8.17 13.05
N LEU A 122 19.69 -7.41 12.27
CA LEU A 122 20.23 -6.12 12.67
C LEU A 122 19.57 -5.03 11.84
N ALA A 123 19.21 -3.94 12.49
CA ALA A 123 18.85 -2.68 11.84
C ALA A 123 19.78 -1.59 12.39
N PHE A 124 20.45 -0.84 11.53
CA PHE A 124 21.51 0.07 11.94
C PHE A 124 21.59 1.34 11.09
N THR A 125 22.07 2.40 11.72
CA THR A 125 22.40 3.67 11.10
C THR A 125 23.91 3.86 11.15
N LEU A 126 24.52 4.14 10.00
CA LEU A 126 25.92 4.50 9.88
C LEU A 126 26.06 6.00 9.65
N GLU A 127 27.07 6.62 10.24
CA GLU A 127 27.38 8.04 10.06
C GLU A 127 28.81 8.20 9.53
N GLN A 128 28.99 9.15 8.61
CA GLN A 128 30.29 9.43 8.02
C GLN A 128 31.28 10.01 9.05
N GLY A 129 32.38 9.29 9.27
CA GLY A 129 33.52 9.72 10.04
C GLY A 129 34.44 10.70 9.27
N GLN A 130 35.44 11.24 9.97
CA GLN A 130 36.40 12.19 9.39
C GLN A 130 37.33 11.57 8.34
N ASP A 131 37.49 10.25 8.36
CA ASP A 131 38.28 9.45 7.42
C ASP A 131 37.48 9.05 6.17
N GLY A 132 36.20 9.43 6.10
CA GLY A 132 35.29 9.10 5.00
C GLY A 132 34.67 7.70 5.11
N ALA A 133 35.04 6.91 6.13
CA ALA A 133 34.36 5.67 6.46
C ALA A 133 33.03 5.97 7.17
N PHE A 134 32.03 5.12 6.99
CA PHE A 134 30.77 5.20 7.70
C PHE A 134 30.80 4.19 8.84
N ALA A 135 30.62 4.66 10.08
CA ALA A 135 30.68 3.83 11.27
C ALA A 135 29.32 3.79 11.98
N LEU A 136 29.08 2.71 12.73
CA LEU A 136 27.89 2.53 13.52
C LEU A 136 27.63 3.74 14.42
N ARG A 137 26.47 4.37 14.23
CA ARG A 137 25.96 5.44 15.09
C ARG A 137 24.93 4.92 16.08
N SER A 138 24.04 4.06 15.61
CA SER A 138 22.99 3.42 16.41
C SER A 138 22.45 2.21 15.68
N GLY A 139 21.80 1.31 16.40
CA GLY A 139 21.06 0.22 15.81
C GLY A 139 20.50 -0.70 16.89
N GLU A 140 19.94 -1.82 16.45
CA GLU A 140 19.45 -2.89 17.31
C GLU A 140 19.68 -4.25 16.68
N ILE A 141 19.68 -5.28 17.51
CA ILE A 141 19.75 -6.67 17.11
C ILE A 141 18.60 -7.44 17.75
N ASP A 142 17.84 -8.17 16.93
CA ASP A 142 16.89 -9.19 17.34
C ASP A 142 17.40 -10.56 16.96
N TRP A 143 17.30 -11.52 17.88
CA TRP A 143 17.86 -12.84 17.66
C TRP A 143 16.98 -13.98 18.18
N ARG A 144 17.16 -15.16 17.59
CA ARG A 144 16.53 -16.42 17.99
C ARG A 144 17.54 -17.55 17.84
N VAL A 145 17.56 -18.45 18.81
CA VAL A 145 18.38 -19.67 18.77
C VAL A 145 17.54 -20.87 19.18
N SER A 146 17.78 -22.00 18.54
CA SER A 146 17.26 -23.28 18.95
C SER A 146 18.30 -24.36 18.70
N ASN A 147 18.35 -25.33 19.59
CA ASN A 147 19.24 -26.47 19.52
C ASN A 147 18.49 -27.71 20.00
N SER A 148 18.54 -28.77 19.21
CA SER A 148 18.14 -30.09 19.66
C SER A 148 19.12 -31.15 19.19
N ALA A 149 19.44 -32.09 20.08
CA ALA A 149 20.22 -33.26 19.75
C ALA A 149 19.60 -34.48 20.41
N GLU A 150 19.55 -35.61 19.69
CA GLU A 150 19.12 -36.88 20.28
C GLU A 150 19.98 -38.03 19.76
N PHE A 151 20.73 -38.65 20.66
CA PHE A 151 21.62 -39.75 20.35
C PHE A 151 21.38 -40.91 21.31
N SER A 152 21.34 -42.14 20.80
CA SER A 152 21.31 -43.34 21.63
C SER A 152 22.09 -44.48 20.96
N ALA A 153 23.11 -45.01 21.66
CA ALA A 153 23.91 -46.15 21.23
C ALA A 153 24.60 -46.84 22.41
N ASP A 154 24.67 -48.18 22.42
CA ASP A 154 25.48 -49.00 23.33
C ASP A 154 25.41 -48.63 24.82
N GLY A 155 24.21 -48.31 25.32
CA GLY A 155 24.00 -47.92 26.72
C GLY A 155 24.38 -46.46 27.03
N HIS A 156 24.64 -45.66 26.00
CA HIS A 156 24.72 -44.22 26.07
C HIS A 156 23.46 -43.60 25.46
N ALA A 157 22.95 -42.54 26.10
CA ALA A 157 21.87 -41.72 25.56
C ALA A 157 22.21 -40.25 25.83
N LEU A 158 21.95 -39.38 24.87
CA LEU A 158 22.11 -37.95 25.04
C LEU A 158 20.91 -37.25 24.42
N THR A 159 20.32 -36.31 25.16
CA THR A 159 19.26 -35.45 24.65
C THR A 159 19.57 -34.01 25.03
N ASP A 160 19.61 -33.11 24.06
CA ASP A 160 19.71 -31.66 24.26
C ASP A 160 18.45 -31.01 23.70
N ARG A 161 17.89 -30.04 24.43
CA ARG A 161 16.82 -29.16 23.95
C ARG A 161 17.00 -27.78 24.57
N PHE A 162 17.50 -26.83 23.80
CA PHE A 162 17.67 -25.44 24.21
C PHE A 162 17.02 -24.51 23.20
N SER A 163 16.50 -23.39 23.70
CA SER A 163 16.00 -22.31 22.87
C SER A 163 16.15 -20.97 23.58
N GLY A 164 16.21 -19.89 22.81
CA GLY A 164 16.22 -18.53 23.31
C GLY A 164 15.82 -17.54 22.23
N SER A 165 15.39 -16.38 22.67
CA SER A 165 15.17 -15.23 21.80
C SER A 165 15.31 -13.96 22.62
N GLY A 166 15.73 -12.87 22.00
CA GLY A 166 15.83 -11.57 22.64
C GLY A 166 16.11 -10.48 21.62
N GLY A 167 16.14 -9.25 22.11
CA GLY A 167 16.58 -8.09 21.34
C GLY A 167 17.24 -7.07 22.26
N GLU A 168 18.24 -6.37 21.75
CA GLU A 168 18.94 -5.30 22.48
C GLU A 168 19.48 -4.22 21.54
N PRO A 169 19.61 -2.96 22.01
CA PRO A 169 20.24 -1.90 21.22
C PRO A 169 21.73 -2.19 21.04
N LEU A 170 22.26 -1.87 19.87
CA LEU A 170 23.71 -1.93 19.61
C LEU A 170 24.43 -0.81 20.37
N ASP A 171 25.60 -1.10 20.92
CA ASP A 171 26.48 -0.14 21.59
C ASP A 171 27.63 0.25 20.63
N PRO A 172 27.63 1.45 20.02
CA PRO A 172 28.71 1.90 19.14
C PRO A 172 30.12 1.92 19.77
N ALA A 173 30.22 1.80 21.10
CA ALA A 173 31.51 1.70 21.80
C ALA A 173 32.06 0.26 21.85
N GLN A 174 31.21 -0.76 21.66
CA GLN A 174 31.59 -2.18 21.72
C GLN A 174 31.35 -2.91 20.40
N ASP A 175 30.29 -2.54 19.69
CA ASP A 175 29.88 -3.07 18.40
C ASP A 175 30.46 -2.22 17.26
N ALA A 176 30.83 -2.88 16.16
CA ALA A 176 31.35 -2.24 14.98
C ALA A 176 30.59 -2.70 13.74
N ILE A 177 29.87 -1.76 13.11
CA ILE A 177 29.42 -1.89 11.73
C ILE A 177 30.09 -0.76 10.95
N THR A 178 30.89 -1.11 9.95
CA THR A 178 31.65 -0.15 9.15
C THR A 178 31.41 -0.38 7.67
N LEU A 179 31.14 0.71 6.95
CA LEU A 179 31.02 0.74 5.49
C LEU A 179 32.07 1.70 4.93
N THR A 180 32.92 1.19 4.05
CA THR A 180 33.94 1.97 3.36
C THR A 180 33.76 1.87 1.86
N PHE A 181 34.05 2.94 1.14
CA PHE A 181 33.94 2.99 -0.32
C PHE A 181 35.33 3.18 -0.94
N ASP A 182 35.65 2.38 -1.95
CA ASP A 182 36.78 2.59 -2.84
C ASP A 182 36.23 3.03 -4.21
N LEU A 183 36.10 4.36 -4.36
CA LEU A 183 35.61 4.99 -5.59
C LEU A 183 36.70 5.09 -6.68
N ASP A 184 37.96 4.82 -6.33
CA ASP A 184 39.09 4.82 -7.26
C ASP A 184 39.26 3.45 -7.96
N ALA A 185 38.64 2.39 -7.42
CA ALA A 185 38.55 1.08 -8.08
C ALA A 185 37.69 1.12 -9.37
N ASP A 186 38.00 0.26 -10.34
CA ASP A 186 37.23 0.08 -11.58
C ASP A 186 36.77 -1.39 -11.74
N PRO A 187 35.49 -1.71 -11.44
CA PRO A 187 34.43 -0.80 -10.99
C PRO A 187 34.63 -0.34 -9.54
N ALA A 188 33.97 0.77 -9.15
CA ALA A 188 33.95 1.23 -7.76
C ALA A 188 33.39 0.16 -6.83
N THR A 189 33.97 0.02 -5.64
CA THR A 189 33.63 -1.03 -4.68
C THR A 189 33.31 -0.46 -3.31
N TYR A 190 32.71 -1.28 -2.46
CA TYR A 190 32.57 -1.02 -1.04
C TYR A 190 33.04 -2.21 -0.22
N THR A 191 33.32 -1.98 1.06
CA THR A 191 33.53 -3.04 2.05
C THR A 191 32.62 -2.80 3.24
N LEU A 192 31.75 -3.77 3.52
CA LEU A 192 30.94 -3.86 4.74
C LEU A 192 31.66 -4.77 5.73
N THR A 193 31.80 -4.33 6.98
CA THR A 193 32.29 -5.14 8.09
C THR A 193 31.30 -5.05 9.24
N VAL A 194 30.90 -6.19 9.78
CA VAL A 194 30.03 -6.33 10.93
C VAL A 194 30.75 -7.19 11.97
N ASP A 195 30.88 -6.63 13.16
CA ASP A 195 31.41 -7.26 14.37
C ASP A 195 30.51 -6.78 15.52
N VAL A 196 29.45 -7.55 15.77
CA VAL A 196 28.45 -7.25 16.79
C VAL A 196 28.41 -8.40 17.78
N SER A 197 28.43 -8.11 19.09
CA SER A 197 28.33 -9.14 20.13
C SER A 197 27.13 -8.87 21.02
N HIS A 198 26.33 -9.91 21.26
CA HIS A 198 25.10 -9.79 22.02
C HIS A 198 24.97 -10.92 23.06
N GLU A 199 24.19 -10.68 24.12
CA GLU A 199 23.91 -11.70 25.13
C GLU A 199 22.98 -12.78 24.58
N LEU A 200 23.38 -14.04 24.73
CA LEU A 200 22.60 -15.21 24.34
C LEU A 200 21.98 -15.87 25.57
N ARG A 201 20.72 -15.50 25.82
CA ARG A 201 19.91 -15.98 26.95
C ARG A 201 19.09 -17.20 26.55
N THR A 202 19.67 -18.39 26.73
CA THR A 202 18.97 -19.65 26.44
C THR A 202 18.35 -20.27 27.67
N SER A 203 17.24 -20.98 27.46
CA SER A 203 16.66 -21.88 28.45
C SER A 203 16.46 -23.28 27.85
N GLY A 204 16.61 -24.31 28.65
CA GLY A 204 16.51 -25.68 28.18
C GLY A 204 17.12 -26.70 29.10
N GLU A 205 17.16 -27.94 28.63
CA GLU A 205 17.72 -29.06 29.37
C GLU A 205 18.57 -29.95 28.47
N SER A 206 19.60 -30.54 29.07
CA SER A 206 20.36 -31.62 28.49
C SER A 206 20.47 -32.77 29.47
N THR A 207 20.32 -33.98 28.97
CA THR A 207 20.55 -35.21 29.73
C THR A 207 21.54 -36.07 29.00
N TRP A 208 22.62 -36.44 29.67
CA TRP A 208 23.58 -37.42 29.18
C TRP A 208 23.62 -38.63 30.11
N SER A 209 23.31 -39.80 29.56
CA SER A 209 23.38 -41.10 30.22
C SER A 209 24.49 -41.93 29.60
N ALA A 210 25.28 -42.62 30.43
CA ALA A 210 26.36 -43.49 30.00
C ALA A 210 26.37 -44.82 30.76
N ALA A 211 26.96 -45.84 30.15
CA ALA A 211 27.14 -47.18 30.71
C ALA A 211 25.82 -47.79 31.27
N GLY A 212 24.74 -47.67 30.51
CA GLY A 212 23.42 -48.19 30.88
C GLY A 212 22.77 -47.44 32.05
N GLY A 213 23.06 -46.14 32.19
CA GLY A 213 22.55 -45.31 33.29
C GLY A 213 23.39 -45.34 34.57
N ALA A 214 24.55 -46.00 34.54
CA ALA A 214 25.50 -45.94 35.66
C ALA A 214 26.03 -44.52 35.89
N MET A 215 26.06 -43.68 34.85
CA MET A 215 26.28 -42.25 34.98
C MET A 215 25.14 -41.51 34.27
N VAL A 216 24.57 -40.52 34.93
CA VAL A 216 23.59 -39.61 34.33
C VAL A 216 23.97 -38.20 34.75
N MET A 217 24.14 -37.30 33.78
CA MET A 217 24.34 -35.88 34.02
C MET A 217 23.15 -35.12 33.45
N HIS A 218 22.67 -34.14 34.21
CA HIS A 218 21.67 -33.18 33.76
C HIS A 218 22.31 -31.80 33.73
N LEU A 219 22.00 -31.04 32.69
CA LEU A 219 22.35 -29.64 32.57
C LEU A 219 21.06 -28.87 32.30
N GLU A 220 20.64 -28.04 33.22
CA GLU A 220 19.50 -27.14 33.07
C GLU A 220 20.02 -25.73 32.81
N ALA A 221 19.49 -25.06 31.79
CA ALA A 221 19.72 -23.64 31.54
C ALA A 221 18.43 -22.87 31.78
N ASN A 222 18.52 -21.76 32.50
CA ASN A 222 17.43 -20.82 32.68
C ASN A 222 17.97 -19.40 32.53
N ASP A 223 17.54 -18.71 31.47
CA ASP A 223 17.99 -17.35 31.13
C ASP A 223 19.53 -17.21 31.10
N GLY A 224 20.21 -18.19 30.48
CA GLY A 224 21.67 -18.22 30.35
C GLY A 224 22.44 -18.62 31.62
N VAL A 225 21.77 -18.91 32.74
CA VAL A 225 22.39 -19.52 33.93
C VAL A 225 22.29 -21.03 33.83
N HIS A 226 23.42 -21.73 33.99
CA HIS A 226 23.48 -23.17 33.85
C HIS A 226 23.76 -23.86 35.18
N ILE A 227 22.94 -24.85 35.49
CA ILE A 227 23.08 -25.72 36.66
C ILE A 227 23.32 -27.14 36.15
N MET A 228 24.39 -27.77 36.64
CA MET A 228 24.70 -29.15 36.33
C MET A 228 24.53 -30.02 37.57
N ASP A 229 23.84 -31.14 37.43
CA ASP A 229 23.71 -32.16 38.47
C ASP A 229 23.75 -33.56 37.87
N GLY A 230 23.55 -34.59 38.70
CA GLY A 230 23.40 -35.94 38.18
C GLY A 230 23.62 -37.05 39.19
N GLN A 231 24.06 -38.20 38.70
CA GLN A 231 24.49 -39.34 39.50
C GLN A 231 25.64 -40.10 38.82
N ALA A 232 26.52 -40.67 39.64
CA ALA A 232 27.55 -41.60 39.19
C ALA A 232 27.59 -42.83 40.12
N MET A 233 27.43 -44.02 39.53
CA MET A 233 27.41 -45.31 40.23
C MET A 233 26.41 -45.35 41.40
N GLY A 234 25.25 -44.71 41.21
CA GLY A 234 24.19 -44.59 42.22
C GLY A 234 24.48 -43.59 43.34
N GLN A 235 25.57 -42.83 43.28
CA GLN A 235 25.82 -41.70 44.17
C GLN A 235 25.34 -40.40 43.51
N PRO A 236 24.54 -39.56 44.20
CA PRO A 236 24.09 -38.29 43.65
C PRO A 236 25.24 -37.29 43.55
N ILE A 237 25.23 -36.50 42.48
CA ILE A 237 26.07 -35.32 42.27
C ILE A 237 25.18 -34.11 42.56
N PRO A 238 25.49 -33.29 43.58
CA PRO A 238 24.64 -32.14 43.91
C PRO A 238 24.66 -31.09 42.79
N PRO A 239 23.60 -30.28 42.65
CA PRO A 239 23.55 -29.21 41.67
C PRO A 239 24.62 -28.16 41.92
N GLU A 240 25.36 -27.82 40.86
CA GLU A 240 26.40 -26.80 40.86
C GLU A 240 26.15 -25.82 39.71
N VAL A 241 26.27 -24.53 39.99
CA VAL A 241 26.22 -23.50 38.94
C VAL A 241 27.51 -23.59 38.15
N VAL A 242 27.43 -24.10 36.92
CA VAL A 242 28.59 -24.25 36.03
C VAL A 242 28.80 -23.01 35.15
N LYS A 243 27.77 -22.17 35.01
CA LYS A 243 27.83 -20.88 34.31
C LYS A 243 26.84 -19.91 34.94
N SER A 244 27.32 -18.74 35.35
CA SER A 244 26.55 -17.76 36.11
C SER A 244 26.08 -16.55 35.29
N ALA A 245 26.40 -16.51 33.99
CA ALA A 245 26.04 -15.41 33.10
C ALA A 245 25.77 -15.96 31.68
N PRO A 246 24.89 -15.31 30.89
CA PRO A 246 24.65 -15.66 29.50
C PRO A 246 25.95 -15.72 28.67
N ASP A 247 25.96 -16.54 27.62
CA ASP A 247 27.08 -16.51 26.66
C ASP A 247 27.00 -15.23 25.83
N GLN A 248 28.14 -14.81 25.31
CA GLN A 248 28.21 -13.79 24.28
C GLN A 248 28.24 -14.49 22.91
N ARG A 249 27.36 -14.06 22.00
CA ARG A 249 27.33 -14.54 20.62
C ARG A 249 27.66 -13.38 19.70
N GLY A 250 28.66 -13.58 18.85
CA GLY A 250 29.05 -12.59 17.86
C GLY A 250 28.45 -12.88 16.48
N VAL A 251 28.01 -11.81 15.80
CA VAL A 251 27.73 -11.78 14.36
C VAL A 251 28.95 -11.17 13.68
N TYR A 252 29.70 -12.00 12.98
CA TYR A 252 30.92 -11.60 12.26
C TYR A 252 30.71 -11.77 10.76
N TYR A 253 30.74 -10.66 10.03
CA TYR A 253 30.54 -10.67 8.59
C TYR A 253 31.43 -9.63 7.92
N THR A 254 32.00 -9.97 6.76
CA THR A 254 32.71 -9.01 5.93
C THR A 254 32.50 -9.33 4.46
N HIS A 255 32.15 -8.31 3.68
CA HIS A 255 31.98 -8.43 2.23
C HIS A 255 32.61 -7.24 1.53
N THR A 256 33.26 -7.52 0.40
CA THR A 256 33.75 -6.50 -0.53
C THR A 256 33.15 -6.78 -1.90
N GLY A 257 32.40 -5.82 -2.43
CA GLY A 257 31.68 -5.97 -3.70
C GLY A 257 31.51 -4.64 -4.45
N PRO A 258 31.04 -4.67 -5.71
CA PRO A 258 30.67 -3.47 -6.45
C PRO A 258 29.48 -2.74 -5.81
N LEU A 259 29.34 -1.43 -6.04
CA LEU A 259 28.23 -0.63 -5.48
C LEU A 259 26.82 -1.13 -5.84
N SER A 260 26.67 -1.90 -6.94
CA SER A 260 25.41 -2.54 -7.30
C SER A 260 24.95 -3.62 -6.32
N GLU A 261 25.82 -4.06 -5.42
CA GLU A 261 25.56 -5.08 -4.41
C GLU A 261 25.29 -4.48 -3.02
N LEU A 262 24.90 -3.21 -2.89
CA LEU A 262 24.45 -2.67 -1.60
C LEU A 262 23.17 -3.36 -1.06
N ARG A 263 22.48 -4.12 -1.93
CA ARG A 263 21.57 -5.21 -1.56
C ARG A 263 22.19 -6.53 -2.03
N TYR A 264 22.53 -7.42 -1.11
CA TYR A 264 23.26 -8.65 -1.43
C TYR A 264 22.97 -9.77 -0.46
N THR A 265 23.01 -10.99 -0.98
CA THR A 265 22.78 -12.21 -0.24
C THR A 265 23.88 -13.22 -0.58
N GLU A 266 24.50 -13.81 0.43
CA GLU A 266 25.44 -14.91 0.23
C GLU A 266 25.29 -16.02 1.26
N THR A 267 25.82 -17.19 0.90
CA THR A 267 25.85 -18.36 1.78
C THR A 267 27.22 -19.01 1.76
N TRP A 268 27.68 -19.48 2.92
CA TRP A 268 28.92 -20.24 3.05
C TRP A 268 28.81 -21.30 4.15
N ARG A 269 29.83 -22.14 4.30
CA ARG A 269 29.97 -23.03 5.47
C ARG A 269 31.08 -22.50 6.36
N ASN A 270 30.81 -22.36 7.65
CA ASN A 270 31.82 -21.94 8.62
C ASN A 270 32.68 -23.13 9.10
N LEU A 271 33.68 -22.84 9.94
CA LEU A 271 34.61 -23.86 10.48
C LEU A 271 33.93 -24.89 11.38
N LEU A 272 32.70 -24.62 11.83
CA LEU A 272 31.88 -25.51 12.67
C LEU A 272 30.85 -26.31 11.85
N ASP A 273 31.02 -26.34 10.53
CA ASP A 273 30.11 -26.99 9.56
C ASP A 273 28.65 -26.48 9.66
N ALA A 274 28.47 -25.24 10.10
CA ALA A 274 27.18 -24.56 9.98
C ALA A 274 27.09 -23.88 8.61
N GLN A 275 25.96 -24.07 7.93
CA GLN A 275 25.59 -23.30 6.77
C GLN A 275 25.15 -21.91 7.22
N VAL A 276 25.90 -20.89 6.80
CA VAL A 276 25.62 -19.49 7.09
C VAL A 276 24.96 -18.83 5.89
N LEU A 277 24.00 -17.95 6.16
CA LEU A 277 23.37 -17.02 5.23
C LEU A 277 23.56 -15.61 5.79
N ALA A 278 24.10 -14.70 4.98
CA ALA A 278 24.06 -13.27 5.24
C ALA A 278 23.26 -12.60 4.13
N ASP A 279 22.31 -11.76 4.51
CA ASP A 279 21.44 -11.02 3.60
C ASP A 279 21.29 -9.59 4.13
N TYR A 280 21.69 -8.58 3.36
CA TYR A 280 21.63 -7.19 3.80
C TYR A 280 21.21 -6.24 2.70
N GLU A 281 20.70 -5.09 3.14
CA GLU A 281 20.33 -3.95 2.32
C GLU A 281 20.84 -2.68 2.99
N ILE A 282 21.58 -1.86 2.26
CA ILE A 282 22.15 -0.58 2.71
C ILE A 282 21.64 0.53 1.77
N VAL A 283 21.07 1.57 2.36
CA VAL A 283 20.40 2.66 1.64
C VAL A 283 20.80 4.00 2.23
N ASP A 284 20.80 5.04 1.41
CA ASP A 284 21.18 6.40 1.80
C ASP A 284 20.08 7.11 2.62
N ALA A 285 18.83 6.65 2.52
CA ALA A 285 17.72 7.09 3.34
C ALA A 285 16.66 6.00 3.47
N CYS A 286 16.00 5.93 4.64
CA CYS A 286 14.80 5.11 4.77
C CYS A 286 13.58 5.86 4.20
N ARG A 287 12.80 5.23 3.32
CA ARG A 287 11.63 5.84 2.65
C ARG A 287 10.46 4.88 2.54
N GLY A 288 9.25 5.41 2.62
CA GLY A 288 8.01 4.70 2.28
C GLY A 288 7.48 5.10 0.91
N TYR A 289 6.67 4.23 0.31
CA TYR A 289 6.01 4.42 -0.97
C TYR A 289 4.57 3.90 -0.90
N ILE A 290 3.65 4.57 -1.59
CA ILE A 290 2.28 4.09 -1.82
C ILE A 290 2.24 3.47 -3.22
N ASP A 291 2.07 2.15 -3.28
CA ASP A 291 2.00 1.39 -4.54
C ASP A 291 0.57 1.33 -5.07
N ALA A 292 -0.42 1.25 -4.17
CA ALA A 292 -1.83 1.35 -4.47
C ALA A 292 -2.59 2.04 -3.33
N PRO A 293 -3.61 2.85 -3.62
CA PRO A 293 -4.11 3.20 -4.96
C PRO A 293 -3.17 4.15 -5.70
N ALA A 294 -3.26 4.20 -7.04
CA ALA A 294 -2.49 5.15 -7.84
C ALA A 294 -3.05 6.58 -7.72
N ALA A 295 -2.24 7.55 -8.15
CA ALA A 295 -2.64 8.95 -8.10
C ALA A 295 -3.88 9.26 -8.94
N ASP A 296 -4.85 9.93 -8.29
CA ASP A 296 -6.16 10.27 -8.82
C ASP A 296 -6.98 9.06 -9.26
N ASP A 297 -6.72 7.87 -8.69
CA ASP A 297 -7.52 6.67 -8.94
C ASP A 297 -9.00 6.90 -8.64
N LYS A 298 -9.84 6.22 -9.42
CA LYS A 298 -11.29 6.32 -9.34
C LYS A 298 -11.86 5.22 -8.46
N VAL A 299 -12.59 5.62 -7.42
CA VAL A 299 -13.35 4.72 -6.55
C VAL A 299 -14.83 5.05 -6.67
N THR A 300 -15.67 4.08 -7.05
CA THR A 300 -17.11 4.31 -7.25
C THR A 300 -17.91 3.48 -6.28
N LEU A 301 -18.94 4.08 -5.67
CA LEU A 301 -19.84 3.36 -4.77
C LEU A 301 -20.42 2.11 -5.44
N PRO A 302 -20.47 0.97 -4.71
CA PRO A 302 -21.09 -0.24 -5.21
C PRO A 302 -22.58 -0.03 -5.45
N ALA A 303 -23.16 -0.66 -6.47
CA ALA A 303 -24.57 -0.47 -6.88
C ALA A 303 -25.62 -0.87 -5.81
N CYS A 304 -25.21 -1.45 -4.67
CA CYS A 304 -26.08 -1.78 -3.55
C CYS A 304 -25.99 -0.73 -2.44
N TYR A 305 -27.14 -0.25 -1.96
CA TYR A 305 -27.24 0.84 -0.98
C TYR A 305 -26.51 0.55 0.34
N HIS A 306 -26.57 -0.68 0.83
CA HIS A 306 -25.96 -1.09 2.10
C HIS A 306 -24.57 -1.73 1.96
N CYS A 307 -23.98 -1.67 0.77
CA CYS A 307 -22.64 -2.20 0.56
C CYS A 307 -21.57 -1.21 0.96
N ASN A 308 -20.44 -1.74 1.38
CA ASN A 308 -19.32 -0.97 1.86
C ASN A 308 -18.55 -0.34 0.69
N LEU A 309 -18.04 0.87 0.89
CA LEU A 309 -17.02 1.44 0.02
C LEU A 309 -15.68 0.88 0.46
N GLU A 310 -15.02 0.09 -0.39
CA GLU A 310 -13.77 -0.60 -0.07
C GLU A 310 -12.59 0.04 -0.81
N LEU A 311 -11.42 0.05 -0.16
CA LEU A 311 -10.14 0.53 -0.67
C LEU A 311 -9.09 -0.55 -0.36
N ASP A 312 -8.37 -0.99 -1.38
CA ASP A 312 -7.20 -1.85 -1.22
C ASP A 312 -5.95 -0.96 -1.19
N LEU A 313 -5.23 -0.98 -0.07
CA LEU A 313 -4.06 -0.14 0.19
C LEU A 313 -2.81 -1.02 0.13
N GLN A 314 -1.84 -0.62 -0.68
CA GLN A 314 -0.55 -1.31 -0.80
C GLN A 314 0.59 -0.30 -0.75
N GLY A 315 1.62 -0.63 0.02
CA GLY A 315 2.78 0.21 0.22
C GLY A 315 4.03 -0.60 0.40
N SER A 316 5.16 0.04 0.18
CA SER A 316 6.48 -0.57 0.31
C SER A 316 7.43 0.38 1.01
N THR A 317 8.45 -0.18 1.64
CA THR A 317 9.50 0.59 2.31
C THR A 317 10.86 0.19 1.77
N VAL A 318 11.78 1.14 1.85
CA VAL A 318 13.20 0.93 1.58
C VAL A 318 13.93 1.42 2.82
N PRO A 319 14.61 0.56 3.60
CA PRO A 319 14.70 -0.89 3.41
C PRO A 319 13.38 -1.63 3.74
N GLU A 320 13.24 -2.85 3.22
CA GLU A 320 12.01 -3.66 3.30
C GLU A 320 11.65 -4.08 4.74
N VAL A 321 12.61 -4.06 5.68
CA VAL A 321 12.37 -4.46 7.08
C VAL A 321 11.34 -3.60 7.80
N TRP A 322 11.16 -2.35 7.36
CA TRP A 322 10.26 -1.39 8.02
C TRP A 322 8.83 -1.48 7.52
N VAL A 323 8.53 -2.43 6.64
CA VAL A 323 7.20 -2.52 6.04
C VAL A 323 6.13 -2.90 7.06
N ASP A 324 6.50 -3.57 8.16
CA ASP A 324 5.60 -3.88 9.27
C ASP A 324 5.39 -2.68 10.22
N ASP A 325 6.18 -1.61 10.10
CA ASP A 325 6.11 -0.40 10.93
C ASP A 325 5.32 0.76 10.28
N VAL A 326 4.81 0.54 9.06
CA VAL A 326 3.96 1.54 8.40
C VAL A 326 2.52 1.40 8.85
N THR A 327 1.87 2.54 9.08
CA THR A 327 0.47 2.67 9.46
C THR A 327 -0.28 3.52 8.46
N TRP A 328 -1.39 2.98 7.97
CA TRP A 328 -2.28 3.66 7.02
C TRP A 328 -3.25 4.60 7.73
N LYS A 329 -3.48 5.77 7.12
CA LYS A 329 -4.53 6.71 7.57
C LYS A 329 -5.41 7.08 6.39
N VAL A 330 -6.67 6.67 6.48
CA VAL A 330 -7.74 7.09 5.59
C VAL A 330 -8.65 8.07 6.36
N PRO A 331 -8.97 9.25 5.81
CA PRO A 331 -9.83 10.23 6.47
C PRO A 331 -11.29 9.76 6.47
N GLU A 332 -12.13 10.46 7.24
CA GLU A 332 -13.56 10.18 7.27
C GLU A 332 -14.22 10.45 5.92
N PHE A 333 -15.21 9.61 5.57
CA PHE A 333 -16.04 9.76 4.39
C PHE A 333 -17.52 9.86 4.80
N ASP A 334 -18.19 10.95 4.43
CA ASP A 334 -19.58 11.26 4.86
C ASP A 334 -19.76 11.20 6.40
N GLY A 335 -18.75 11.66 7.16
CA GLY A 335 -18.74 11.63 8.63
C GLY A 335 -18.61 10.23 9.24
N LYS A 336 -18.19 9.24 8.45
CA LYS A 336 -17.92 7.88 8.91
C LYS A 336 -16.42 7.63 8.96
N SER A 337 -15.95 7.08 10.07
CA SER A 337 -14.59 6.60 10.19
C SER A 337 -14.41 5.30 9.37
N PRO A 338 -13.23 5.08 8.77
CA PRO A 338 -12.92 3.83 8.10
C PRO A 338 -12.73 2.69 9.09
N HIS A 339 -12.98 1.48 8.62
CA HIS A 339 -12.55 0.22 9.23
C HIS A 339 -11.34 -0.32 8.49
N TYR A 340 -10.54 -1.15 9.16
CA TYR A 340 -9.31 -1.72 8.61
C TYR A 340 -9.24 -3.22 8.86
N ASP A 341 -8.57 -3.92 7.95
CA ASP A 341 -8.11 -5.30 8.11
C ASP A 341 -6.64 -5.35 7.63
N PRO A 342 -5.66 -5.52 8.55
CA PRO A 342 -5.81 -5.71 10.01
C PRO A 342 -6.35 -4.47 10.74
N GLU A 343 -6.92 -4.65 11.95
CA GLU A 343 -7.62 -3.59 12.71
C GLU A 343 -6.73 -2.41 13.12
N ASP A 344 -5.43 -2.63 13.26
CA ASP A 344 -4.42 -1.62 13.59
C ASP A 344 -3.97 -0.79 12.36
N ALA A 345 -4.42 -1.15 11.16
CA ALA A 345 -4.05 -0.53 9.90
C ALA A 345 -2.54 -0.59 9.59
N GLN A 346 -1.83 -1.57 10.15
CA GLN A 346 -0.39 -1.74 9.97
C GLN A 346 -0.05 -2.71 8.83
N GLY A 347 1.10 -2.48 8.20
CA GLY A 347 1.72 -3.39 7.22
C GLY A 347 1.66 -2.92 5.77
N ASP A 348 2.24 -3.77 4.90
CA ASP A 348 2.39 -3.54 3.46
C ASP A 348 1.07 -3.55 2.68
N SER A 349 0.08 -4.28 3.19
CA SER A 349 -1.21 -4.50 2.54
C SER A 349 -2.35 -4.41 3.55
N VAL A 350 -3.17 -3.37 3.43
CA VAL A 350 -4.31 -3.12 4.30
C VAL A 350 -5.58 -2.96 3.48
N LYS A 351 -6.67 -3.58 3.92
CA LYS A 351 -8.00 -3.31 3.37
C LYS A 351 -8.71 -2.29 4.25
N ALA A 352 -9.09 -1.14 3.68
CA ALA A 352 -9.91 -0.15 4.35
C ALA A 352 -11.34 -0.15 3.79
N TRP A 353 -12.35 0.09 4.63
CA TRP A 353 -13.72 0.26 4.14
C TRP A 353 -14.59 1.18 4.99
N PHE A 354 -15.62 1.75 4.37
CA PHE A 354 -16.67 2.51 5.03
C PHE A 354 -17.99 1.75 4.97
N ASP A 355 -18.65 1.61 6.10
CA ASP A 355 -19.94 0.94 6.17
C ASP A 355 -21.02 1.70 5.38
N GLY A 356 -21.86 0.95 4.66
CA GLY A 356 -23.09 1.49 4.10
C GLY A 356 -24.03 2.05 5.19
N PRO A 357 -24.99 2.92 4.84
CA PRO A 357 -25.42 3.25 3.48
C PRO A 357 -24.57 4.30 2.75
N GLY A 358 -24.72 4.44 1.43
CA GLY A 358 -24.08 5.54 0.68
C GLY A 358 -24.46 6.95 1.19
N PRO A 359 -23.73 8.01 0.77
CA PRO A 359 -23.90 9.37 1.29
C PRO A 359 -25.28 9.97 1.04
N GLN A 360 -25.66 10.91 1.92
CA GLN A 360 -26.93 11.65 1.82
C GLN A 360 -26.89 12.81 0.82
N LYS A 361 -25.70 13.31 0.51
CA LYS A 361 -25.49 14.56 -0.23
C LYS A 361 -24.39 14.44 -1.26
N ASN A 362 -24.39 15.35 -2.24
CA ASN A 362 -23.40 15.38 -3.30
C ASN A 362 -22.02 15.87 -2.81
N ASP A 363 -21.99 16.71 -1.77
CA ASP A 363 -20.77 17.30 -1.21
C ASP A 363 -19.89 16.30 -0.42
N ALA A 364 -20.42 15.11 -0.12
CA ALA A 364 -19.65 14.03 0.48
C ALA A 364 -18.70 13.34 -0.52
N PHE A 365 -18.95 13.48 -1.83
CA PHE A 365 -18.11 12.92 -2.88
C PHE A 365 -16.98 13.87 -3.25
N GLY A 366 -15.91 13.31 -3.82
CA GLY A 366 -14.76 14.08 -4.27
C GLY A 366 -13.43 13.48 -3.85
N PRO A 367 -12.39 14.32 -3.70
CA PRO A 367 -11.06 13.83 -3.38
C PRO A 367 -10.99 13.27 -1.95
N LEU A 368 -10.31 12.13 -1.80
CA LEU A 368 -9.97 11.50 -0.53
C LEU A 368 -8.45 11.33 -0.49
N GLU A 369 -7.81 11.88 0.54
CA GLU A 369 -6.35 11.87 0.69
C GLU A 369 -5.93 10.74 1.63
N ILE A 370 -5.12 9.80 1.15
CA ILE A 370 -4.67 8.62 1.90
C ILE A 370 -3.21 8.84 2.30
N GLU A 371 -2.90 8.65 3.58
CA GLU A 371 -1.55 8.80 4.10
C GLU A 371 -0.96 7.45 4.51
N LEU A 372 0.35 7.30 4.30
CA LEU A 372 1.17 6.24 4.86
C LEU A 372 2.19 6.89 5.79
N ALA A 373 2.26 6.45 7.04
CA ALA A 373 3.18 6.99 8.03
C ALA A 373 4.01 5.87 8.67
N PHE A 374 5.18 6.21 9.19
CA PHE A 374 5.96 5.32 10.06
C PHE A 374 5.59 5.59 11.52
N ASP A 375 5.53 4.55 12.34
CA ASP A 375 5.30 4.68 13.78
C ASP A 375 6.63 4.70 14.55
N GLU A 376 7.28 3.54 14.73
CA GLU A 376 8.53 3.42 15.51
C GLU A 376 9.73 4.01 14.75
N ALA A 377 9.76 3.84 13.42
CA ALA A 377 10.81 4.31 12.54
C ALA A 377 10.61 5.77 12.08
N ALA A 378 9.60 6.49 12.60
CA ALA A 378 9.30 7.88 12.24
C ALA A 378 10.49 8.87 12.38
N SER A 379 11.46 8.53 13.24
CA SER A 379 12.67 9.35 13.43
C SER A 379 13.78 9.10 12.40
N ARG A 380 13.67 8.03 11.60
CA ARG A 380 14.69 7.56 10.64
C ARG A 380 14.16 7.48 9.21
N CYS A 381 12.85 7.28 9.05
CA CYS A 381 12.19 7.06 7.77
C CYS A 381 11.35 8.25 7.33
N GLU A 382 11.43 8.57 6.04
CA GLU A 382 10.62 9.60 5.40
C GLU A 382 9.34 8.97 4.82
N PRO A 383 8.14 9.37 5.29
CA PRO A 383 6.89 8.91 4.70
C PRO A 383 6.71 9.47 3.29
N PRO A 384 5.97 8.78 2.40
CA PRO A 384 5.65 9.31 1.09
C PRO A 384 4.71 10.51 1.18
N ASP A 385 4.63 11.28 0.09
CA ASP A 385 3.56 12.27 -0.07
C ASP A 385 2.18 11.58 -0.02
N PRO A 386 1.17 12.18 0.61
CA PRO A 386 -0.18 11.63 0.65
C PRO A 386 -0.75 11.38 -0.75
N GLN A 387 -1.46 10.27 -0.90
CA GLN A 387 -2.01 9.83 -2.16
C GLN A 387 -3.50 10.19 -2.27
N ARG A 388 -3.83 11.06 -3.23
CA ARG A 388 -5.22 11.43 -3.50
C ARG A 388 -5.91 10.43 -4.42
N VAL A 389 -7.07 9.93 -4.00
CA VAL A 389 -8.05 9.24 -4.85
C VAL A 389 -9.32 10.08 -5.01
N ARG A 390 -10.20 9.72 -5.93
CA ARG A 390 -11.47 10.41 -6.18
C ARG A 390 -12.64 9.44 -6.02
N VAL A 391 -13.58 9.80 -5.16
CA VAL A 391 -14.75 8.99 -4.83
C VAL A 391 -15.98 9.49 -5.58
N PHE A 392 -16.69 8.57 -6.25
CA PHE A 392 -17.82 8.85 -7.14
C PHE A 392 -19.07 8.04 -6.77
N PHE A 393 -20.24 8.49 -7.22
CA PHE A 393 -21.44 7.66 -7.28
C PHE A 393 -21.67 7.13 -8.71
N GLY A 394 -22.13 5.89 -8.82
CA GLY A 394 -22.53 5.36 -10.14
C GLY A 394 -23.73 6.13 -10.67
N ARG A 395 -23.59 6.79 -11.83
CA ARG A 395 -24.56 7.75 -12.37
C ARG A 395 -25.99 7.20 -12.45
N ASP A 396 -26.12 6.01 -13.04
CA ASP A 396 -27.41 5.38 -13.38
C ASP A 396 -27.89 4.39 -12.30
N SER A 397 -27.14 4.25 -11.21
CA SER A 397 -27.49 3.39 -10.07
C SER A 397 -28.59 4.03 -9.22
N TYR A 398 -29.21 3.23 -8.34
CA TYR A 398 -30.30 3.61 -7.45
C TYR A 398 -29.93 3.40 -5.97
N ASN A 399 -28.63 3.38 -5.66
CA ASN A 399 -28.09 3.21 -4.31
C ASN A 399 -27.94 4.56 -3.57
N ASN A 400 -28.80 5.53 -3.86
CA ASN A 400 -28.98 6.73 -3.06
C ASN A 400 -30.05 6.48 -1.97
N PRO A 401 -30.17 7.36 -0.96
CA PRO A 401 -31.12 7.19 0.14
C PRO A 401 -32.59 7.11 -0.25
N ASP A 402 -33.01 7.71 -1.37
CA ASP A 402 -34.39 7.62 -1.86
C ASP A 402 -34.66 6.28 -2.54
N GLY A 403 -33.70 5.80 -3.34
CA GLY A 403 -33.73 4.50 -3.99
C GLY A 403 -34.78 4.34 -5.10
N SER A 404 -35.66 5.33 -5.32
CA SER A 404 -36.68 5.30 -6.37
C SER A 404 -36.30 6.10 -7.62
N VAL A 405 -35.30 6.98 -7.50
CA VAL A 405 -34.74 7.81 -8.59
C VAL A 405 -33.26 7.46 -8.83
N PRO A 406 -32.72 7.67 -10.04
CA PRO A 406 -31.31 7.43 -10.31
C PRO A 406 -30.42 8.42 -9.53
N ASN A 407 -29.19 8.01 -9.25
CA ASN A 407 -28.24 8.78 -8.46
C ASN A 407 -27.95 10.16 -9.03
N TRP A 408 -27.77 10.28 -10.36
CA TRP A 408 -27.56 11.58 -10.99
C TRP A 408 -28.69 12.56 -10.64
N PHE A 409 -29.94 12.10 -10.66
CA PHE A 409 -31.08 12.95 -10.31
C PHE A 409 -31.01 13.27 -8.82
N TYR A 410 -30.89 12.27 -7.95
CA TYR A 410 -30.87 12.48 -6.50
C TYR A 410 -29.79 13.46 -6.02
N TYR A 411 -28.55 13.26 -6.47
CA TYR A 411 -27.39 14.01 -6.01
C TYR A 411 -27.28 15.38 -6.69
N TRP A 412 -27.55 15.49 -8.00
CA TRP A 412 -27.55 16.81 -8.66
C TRP A 412 -28.72 17.70 -8.20
N MET A 413 -29.79 17.11 -7.68
CA MET A 413 -30.85 17.86 -6.99
C MET A 413 -30.37 18.59 -5.73
N ASP A 414 -29.19 18.28 -5.20
CA ASP A 414 -28.56 18.96 -4.04
C ASP A 414 -27.60 20.08 -4.46
N THR A 415 -27.30 20.20 -5.76
CA THR A 415 -26.36 21.19 -6.29
C THR A 415 -27.08 22.42 -6.85
N ALA A 416 -26.30 23.41 -7.30
CA ALA A 416 -26.83 24.57 -8.01
C ALA A 416 -27.52 24.22 -9.34
N ALA A 417 -27.34 23.00 -9.87
CA ALA A 417 -28.00 22.55 -11.10
C ALA A 417 -29.52 22.55 -10.98
N ALA A 418 -30.04 22.22 -9.78
CA ALA A 418 -31.47 22.26 -9.49
C ALA A 418 -31.98 23.68 -9.15
N GLN A 419 -31.11 24.68 -9.13
CA GLN A 419 -31.46 26.11 -8.99
C GLN A 419 -32.28 26.43 -7.73
N GLY A 420 -32.15 25.62 -6.68
CA GLY A 420 -32.89 25.76 -5.43
C GLY A 420 -34.32 25.19 -5.45
N HIS A 421 -34.70 24.45 -6.49
CA HIS A 421 -36.06 23.95 -6.69
C HIS A 421 -36.30 22.52 -6.16
N ARG A 422 -35.53 22.04 -5.16
CA ARG A 422 -35.48 20.62 -4.79
C ARG A 422 -36.84 19.94 -4.50
N GLY A 423 -37.80 20.69 -3.96
CA GLY A 423 -39.14 20.18 -3.65
C GLY A 423 -40.17 20.29 -4.78
N LYS A 424 -39.79 20.86 -5.93
CA LYS A 424 -40.69 21.18 -7.05
C LYS A 424 -40.27 20.55 -8.39
N VAL A 425 -39.14 19.85 -8.43
CA VAL A 425 -38.70 19.06 -9.58
C VAL A 425 -38.98 17.59 -9.29
N ILE A 426 -39.76 16.94 -10.14
CA ILE A 426 -40.16 15.54 -10.00
C ILE A 426 -39.49 14.72 -11.08
N TYR A 427 -38.89 13.59 -10.72
CA TYR A 427 -38.40 12.64 -11.70
C TYR A 427 -39.57 11.82 -12.28
N ASP A 428 -39.73 11.82 -13.60
CA ASP A 428 -40.66 10.95 -14.30
C ASP A 428 -39.90 9.97 -15.22
N SER A 429 -39.76 8.73 -14.75
CA SER A 429 -39.14 7.65 -15.52
C SER A 429 -39.88 7.29 -16.82
N ALA A 430 -41.18 7.61 -16.93
CA ALA A 430 -41.98 7.34 -18.11
C ALA A 430 -41.81 8.42 -19.20
N CYS A 431 -41.29 9.59 -18.84
CA CYS A 431 -40.98 10.65 -19.79
C CYS A 431 -39.93 10.17 -20.81
N ALA A 432 -40.28 10.27 -22.10
CA ALA A 432 -39.41 9.92 -23.22
C ALA A 432 -38.48 11.07 -23.63
N ASP A 433 -38.80 12.29 -23.21
CA ASP A 433 -38.06 13.52 -23.47
C ASP A 433 -37.18 13.90 -22.25
N TYR A 434 -36.55 15.08 -22.30
CA TYR A 434 -35.70 15.56 -21.21
C TYR A 434 -36.51 16.00 -19.98
N GLY A 435 -37.67 16.61 -20.18
CA GLY A 435 -38.55 17.14 -19.16
C GLY A 435 -39.88 17.60 -19.75
N TYR A 436 -40.81 18.02 -18.88
CA TYR A 436 -42.03 18.70 -19.30
C TYR A 436 -42.67 19.49 -18.16
N TYR A 437 -43.51 20.47 -18.54
CA TYR A 437 -44.42 21.18 -17.66
C TYR A 437 -45.88 20.92 -18.05
N ASN A 438 -46.69 20.43 -17.11
CA ASN A 438 -48.08 20.03 -17.38
C ASN A 438 -49.14 21.05 -16.90
N GLY A 439 -48.72 22.20 -16.33
CA GLY A 439 -49.65 23.18 -15.77
C GLY A 439 -50.62 23.80 -16.79
N PHE A 440 -50.23 23.83 -18.08
CA PHE A 440 -51.12 24.29 -19.16
C PHE A 440 -52.33 23.36 -19.39
N ALA A 441 -52.19 22.06 -19.12
CA ALA A 441 -53.26 21.08 -19.28
C ALA A 441 -53.96 20.76 -17.94
N ASP A 442 -53.24 20.81 -16.83
CA ASP A 442 -53.75 20.56 -15.49
C ASP A 442 -53.22 21.60 -14.50
N ALA A 443 -54.06 22.57 -14.15
CA ALA A 443 -53.71 23.63 -13.22
C ALA A 443 -53.33 23.13 -11.82
N SER A 444 -53.68 21.89 -11.44
CA SER A 444 -53.25 21.30 -10.17
C SER A 444 -51.77 20.87 -10.16
N GLN A 445 -51.15 20.80 -11.34
CA GLN A 445 -49.74 20.51 -11.54
C GLN A 445 -48.94 21.76 -11.93
N ALA A 446 -49.55 22.95 -11.79
CA ALA A 446 -48.92 24.20 -12.19
C ALA A 446 -47.83 24.69 -11.24
N ASP A 447 -47.53 23.98 -10.15
CA ASP A 447 -46.54 24.34 -9.14
C ASP A 447 -45.32 23.41 -9.09
N VAL A 448 -45.19 22.49 -10.07
CA VAL A 448 -44.09 21.53 -10.20
C VAL A 448 -43.64 21.42 -11.67
N ILE A 449 -42.42 20.93 -11.88
CA ILE A 449 -41.88 20.55 -13.19
C ILE A 449 -41.43 19.09 -13.16
N TYR A 450 -41.35 18.47 -14.32
CA TYR A 450 -40.95 17.07 -14.46
C TYR A 450 -39.65 16.97 -15.25
N VAL A 451 -38.73 16.14 -14.78
CA VAL A 451 -37.49 15.79 -15.48
C VAL A 451 -37.53 14.30 -15.83
N GLY A 452 -37.30 14.01 -17.10
CA GLY A 452 -37.31 12.67 -17.65
C GLY A 452 -35.95 11.97 -17.62
N ARG A 453 -35.81 10.96 -18.48
CA ARG A 453 -34.58 10.18 -18.62
C ARG A 453 -33.61 10.88 -19.55
N ILE A 454 -32.95 11.95 -19.10
CA ILE A 454 -32.09 12.79 -19.95
C ILE A 454 -31.01 12.00 -20.73
N PHE A 455 -30.46 10.93 -20.14
CA PHE A 455 -29.49 10.05 -20.81
C PHE A 455 -30.12 9.10 -21.84
N GLY A 456 -31.40 8.77 -21.67
CA GLY A 456 -32.17 7.98 -22.63
C GLY A 456 -32.81 8.81 -23.75
N ALA A 457 -33.03 10.10 -23.51
CA ALA A 457 -33.67 11.03 -24.45
C ALA A 457 -32.72 11.60 -25.52
N GLY A 458 -31.41 11.63 -25.25
CA GLY A 458 -30.40 12.12 -26.20
C GLY A 458 -29.37 13.03 -25.53
N ASN A 459 -28.41 12.45 -24.81
CA ASN A 459 -27.30 13.18 -24.23
C ASN A 459 -26.01 12.93 -25.07
N PRO A 460 -25.32 13.96 -25.61
CA PRO A 460 -25.57 15.40 -25.47
C PRO A 460 -26.77 15.91 -26.29
N SER A 461 -27.33 17.05 -25.88
CA SER A 461 -28.45 17.73 -26.56
C SER A 461 -28.04 19.10 -27.10
N ALA A 462 -28.59 19.49 -28.24
CA ALA A 462 -28.39 20.81 -28.83
C ALA A 462 -29.67 21.63 -28.72
N ASN A 463 -29.58 22.80 -28.09
CA ASN A 463 -30.66 23.77 -28.01
C ASN A 463 -31.07 24.19 -29.44
N PRO A 464 -32.33 23.98 -29.86
CA PRO A 464 -32.75 24.16 -31.25
C PRO A 464 -32.80 25.64 -31.69
N VAL A 465 -32.85 26.57 -30.74
CA VAL A 465 -32.88 28.02 -31.01
C VAL A 465 -31.48 28.60 -31.14
N THR A 466 -30.58 28.22 -30.24
CA THR A 466 -29.25 28.85 -30.10
C THR A 466 -28.10 27.98 -30.60
N GLY A 467 -28.36 26.71 -30.87
CA GLY A 467 -27.36 25.71 -31.28
C GLY A 467 -26.39 25.31 -30.16
N LYS A 468 -26.61 25.80 -28.93
CA LYS A 468 -25.76 25.51 -27.78
C LYS A 468 -25.92 24.05 -27.35
N VAL A 469 -24.81 23.35 -27.20
CA VAL A 469 -24.80 21.94 -26.77
C VAL A 469 -24.62 21.85 -25.26
N THR A 470 -25.41 21.03 -24.60
CA THR A 470 -25.32 20.71 -23.16
C THR A 470 -25.29 19.21 -22.94
N GLU A 471 -24.62 18.77 -21.88
CA GLU A 471 -24.49 17.35 -21.54
C GLU A 471 -24.36 17.15 -20.03
N GLY A 472 -24.63 15.94 -19.55
CA GLY A 472 -24.44 15.57 -18.14
C GLY A 472 -25.18 16.53 -17.18
N ILE A 473 -24.46 17.03 -16.16
CA ILE A 473 -25.04 17.95 -15.17
C ILE A 473 -25.53 19.27 -15.78
N ASP A 474 -24.89 19.76 -16.86
CA ASP A 474 -25.32 20.97 -17.56
C ASP A 474 -26.61 20.74 -18.35
N LEU A 475 -26.78 19.55 -18.94
CA LEU A 475 -28.05 19.19 -19.59
C LEU A 475 -29.18 19.12 -18.55
N PHE A 476 -28.92 18.50 -17.40
CA PHE A 476 -29.88 18.50 -16.29
C PHE A 476 -30.26 19.91 -15.85
N ALA A 477 -29.28 20.79 -15.63
CA ALA A 477 -29.53 22.18 -15.24
C ALA A 477 -30.30 22.96 -16.31
N SER A 478 -29.96 22.77 -17.59
CA SER A 478 -30.66 23.35 -18.73
C SER A 478 -32.11 22.90 -18.77
N THR A 479 -32.38 21.60 -18.60
CA THR A 479 -33.75 21.07 -18.54
C THR A 479 -34.55 21.65 -17.39
N VAL A 480 -33.97 21.73 -16.18
CA VAL A 480 -34.63 22.38 -15.03
C VAL A 480 -34.97 23.82 -15.37
N LEU A 481 -34.04 24.56 -15.98
CA LEU A 481 -34.25 25.96 -16.37
C LEU A 481 -35.34 26.11 -17.44
N HIS A 482 -35.38 25.21 -18.43
CA HIS A 482 -36.38 25.19 -19.50
C HIS A 482 -37.78 25.01 -18.93
N GLU A 483 -38.00 23.93 -18.19
CA GLU A 483 -39.33 23.62 -17.65
C GLU A 483 -39.76 24.62 -16.57
N TRP A 484 -38.81 25.15 -15.79
CA TRP A 484 -39.11 26.19 -14.83
C TRP A 484 -39.56 27.49 -15.50
N THR A 485 -39.03 27.80 -16.69
CA THR A 485 -39.48 28.95 -17.48
C THR A 485 -40.94 28.79 -17.90
N HIS A 486 -41.38 27.58 -18.26
CA HIS A 486 -42.80 27.30 -18.52
C HIS A 486 -43.67 27.56 -17.30
N LEU A 487 -43.22 27.14 -16.11
CA LEU A 487 -43.92 27.40 -14.86
C LEU A 487 -44.01 28.91 -14.55
N GLU A 488 -42.90 29.64 -14.66
CA GLU A 488 -42.87 31.08 -14.38
C GLU A 488 -43.71 31.87 -15.39
N THR A 489 -43.60 31.55 -16.67
CA THR A 489 -44.41 32.16 -17.72
C THR A 489 -45.88 31.84 -17.53
N TYR A 490 -46.23 30.61 -17.14
CA TYR A 490 -47.61 30.25 -16.84
C TYR A 490 -48.22 31.15 -15.77
N HIS A 491 -47.55 31.29 -14.63
CA HIS A 491 -48.03 32.15 -13.55
C HIS A 491 -48.04 33.64 -13.93
N SER A 492 -47.06 34.09 -14.70
CA SER A 492 -46.94 35.49 -15.15
C SER A 492 -47.98 35.87 -16.22
N TRP A 493 -48.34 34.93 -17.09
CA TRP A 493 -49.18 35.17 -18.26
C TRP A 493 -50.65 34.94 -17.96
N TRP A 494 -50.96 33.85 -17.26
CA TRP A 494 -52.31 33.36 -17.02
C TRP A 494 -52.80 33.59 -15.58
N GLY A 495 -51.86 33.78 -14.64
CA GLY A 495 -52.18 34.07 -13.24
C GLY A 495 -52.92 32.93 -12.54
N ALA A 496 -53.68 33.26 -11.49
CA ALA A 496 -54.42 32.27 -10.71
C ALA A 496 -55.57 31.59 -11.47
N ALA A 497 -56.02 32.18 -12.60
CA ALA A 497 -57.08 31.61 -13.42
C ALA A 497 -56.59 30.43 -14.28
N GLY A 498 -55.28 30.34 -14.49
CA GLY A 498 -54.65 29.35 -15.36
C GLY A 498 -54.99 29.54 -16.83
N TYR A 499 -54.46 28.65 -17.67
CA TYR A 499 -54.80 28.57 -19.08
C TYR A 499 -56.20 27.93 -19.24
N GLN A 500 -57.15 28.63 -19.86
CA GLN A 500 -58.54 28.20 -19.92
C GLN A 500 -58.90 27.67 -21.31
N MET A 501 -58.63 26.38 -21.55
CA MET A 501 -59.14 25.70 -22.75
C MET A 501 -60.67 25.79 -22.80
N GLN A 502 -61.21 26.29 -23.90
CA GLN A 502 -62.66 26.42 -24.06
C GLN A 502 -63.24 25.18 -24.70
N GLN A 503 -64.15 24.49 -24.02
CA GLN A 503 -64.91 23.42 -24.66
C GLN A 503 -66.11 24.00 -25.40
N ASP A 504 -66.22 23.74 -26.71
CA ASP A 504 -67.39 24.11 -27.49
C ASP A 504 -68.60 23.22 -27.14
N ALA A 505 -69.80 23.58 -27.64
CA ALA A 505 -71.03 22.85 -27.37
C ALA A 505 -71.04 21.40 -27.93
N ALA A 506 -70.09 21.06 -28.81
CA ALA A 506 -69.90 19.72 -29.35
C ALA A 506 -68.85 18.91 -28.56
N GLY A 507 -68.24 19.51 -27.53
CA GLY A 507 -67.22 18.87 -26.71
C GLY A 507 -65.79 19.05 -27.23
N ASN A 508 -65.56 19.83 -28.29
CA ASN A 508 -64.22 20.08 -28.81
C ASN A 508 -63.53 21.16 -28.00
N TRP A 509 -62.25 20.96 -27.68
CA TRP A 509 -61.44 21.96 -27.00
C TRP A 509 -60.87 22.96 -28.02
N GLY A 510 -61.15 24.24 -27.79
CA GLY A 510 -60.58 25.40 -28.45
C GLY A 510 -59.69 26.20 -27.49
N PRO A 511 -58.97 27.20 -28.00
CA PRO A 511 -57.96 27.89 -27.22
C PRO A 511 -58.55 28.84 -26.17
N ASP A 512 -57.70 29.30 -25.25
CA ASP A 512 -58.03 30.39 -24.33
C ASP A 512 -58.39 31.67 -25.12
N PRO A 513 -59.39 32.47 -24.73
CA PRO A 513 -59.74 33.71 -25.43
C PRO A 513 -58.59 34.71 -25.62
N LEU A 514 -57.53 34.60 -24.81
CA LEU A 514 -56.35 35.44 -24.86
C LEU A 514 -55.23 34.90 -25.76
N ASP A 515 -55.37 33.71 -26.34
CA ASP A 515 -54.42 33.02 -27.23
C ASP A 515 -55.21 32.52 -28.46
N ARG A 516 -55.13 33.22 -29.59
CA ARG A 516 -56.02 32.92 -30.73
C ARG A 516 -55.62 31.65 -31.48
N ASP A 517 -54.33 31.35 -31.52
CA ASP A 517 -53.76 30.29 -32.35
C ASP A 517 -53.41 29.02 -31.59
N PHE A 518 -53.61 28.99 -30.27
CA PHE A 518 -53.46 27.82 -29.41
C PHE A 518 -51.99 27.42 -29.19
N ASP A 519 -51.12 28.41 -29.14
CA ASP A 519 -49.67 28.25 -28.98
C ASP A 519 -49.18 28.33 -27.52
N LEU A 520 -50.11 28.59 -26.58
CA LEU A 520 -49.89 28.77 -25.14
C LEU A 520 -49.17 30.07 -24.74
N VAL A 521 -49.10 31.05 -25.64
CA VAL A 521 -48.63 32.42 -25.41
C VAL A 521 -49.81 33.38 -25.57
N PRO A 522 -50.10 34.27 -24.61
CA PRO A 522 -51.17 35.24 -24.83
C PRO A 522 -50.81 36.19 -25.99
N ASP A 523 -51.76 36.50 -26.88
CA ASP A 523 -51.61 37.39 -28.05
C ASP A 523 -50.85 38.70 -27.72
N ARG A 524 -51.05 39.23 -26.50
CA ARG A 524 -50.43 40.47 -26.02
C ARG A 524 -48.95 40.36 -25.65
N ARG A 525 -48.42 39.15 -25.49
CA ARG A 525 -47.03 38.85 -25.08
C ARG A 525 -46.13 38.52 -26.27
N GLU A 526 -46.69 37.95 -27.32
CA GLU A 526 -45.96 37.48 -28.50
C GLU A 526 -45.09 38.55 -29.17
N ALA A 527 -45.59 39.79 -29.29
CA ALA A 527 -44.82 40.88 -29.89
C ALA A 527 -43.49 41.15 -29.18
N ALA A 528 -43.37 40.85 -27.89
CA ALA A 528 -42.12 40.99 -27.13
C ALA A 528 -41.05 39.96 -27.55
N TYR A 529 -41.49 38.83 -28.12
CA TYR A 529 -40.64 37.74 -28.59
C TYR A 529 -40.56 37.67 -30.13
N GLN A 530 -41.19 38.63 -30.83
CA GLN A 530 -41.33 38.65 -32.29
C GLN A 530 -42.15 37.47 -32.86
N LEU A 531 -43.12 37.01 -32.07
CA LEU A 531 -44.06 35.93 -32.41
C LEU A 531 -45.37 36.49 -33.00
N SER A 532 -46.21 35.63 -33.60
CA SER A 532 -47.39 36.02 -34.37
C SER A 532 -48.69 35.42 -33.81
N PRO A 533 -49.72 36.23 -33.44
CA PRO A 533 -51.00 35.82 -32.80
C PRO A 533 -51.98 35.04 -33.68
N ARG A 534 -51.44 34.35 -34.68
CA ARG A 534 -52.13 33.69 -35.77
C ARG A 534 -51.42 32.40 -36.20
N THR A 535 -50.25 32.09 -35.66
CA THR A 535 -49.39 30.99 -36.09
C THR A 535 -48.81 30.28 -34.88
N GLN A 536 -49.16 29.01 -34.70
CA GLN A 536 -48.68 28.20 -33.57
C GLN A 536 -47.16 28.06 -33.44
N ASP A 537 -46.47 28.10 -34.59
CA ASP A 537 -45.02 28.00 -34.71
C ASP A 537 -44.57 29.10 -35.67
N THR A 538 -44.43 30.31 -35.12
CA THR A 538 -44.09 31.51 -35.91
C THR A 538 -42.72 31.38 -36.57
N LEU A 539 -41.80 30.65 -35.93
CA LEU A 539 -40.41 30.53 -36.36
C LEU A 539 -40.13 29.29 -37.22
N GLY A 540 -41.09 28.37 -37.34
CA GLY A 540 -40.96 27.14 -38.12
C GLY A 540 -39.95 26.15 -37.52
N LEU A 541 -39.81 26.15 -36.19
CA LEU A 541 -38.83 25.34 -35.47
C LEU A 541 -39.37 23.94 -35.11
N GLY A 542 -40.64 23.67 -35.40
CA GLY A 542 -41.27 22.36 -35.20
C GLY A 542 -41.89 22.18 -33.81
N PHE A 543 -42.03 23.26 -33.04
CA PHE A 543 -42.65 23.29 -31.71
C PHE A 543 -43.52 24.54 -31.55
N ARG A 544 -44.36 24.57 -30.50
CA ARG A 544 -45.22 25.74 -30.23
C ARG A 544 -44.39 26.93 -29.74
N ASP A 545 -44.85 28.12 -30.06
CA ASP A 545 -44.23 29.40 -29.70
C ASP A 545 -43.98 29.57 -28.18
N CYS A 546 -44.72 28.88 -27.30
CA CYS A 546 -44.43 28.84 -25.86
C CYS A 546 -43.07 28.24 -25.49
N GLU A 547 -42.51 27.34 -26.32
CA GLU A 547 -41.18 26.76 -26.09
C GLU A 547 -40.05 27.76 -26.36
N TYR A 548 -40.31 28.79 -27.17
CA TYR A 548 -39.25 29.71 -27.60
C TYR A 548 -38.63 30.50 -26.45
N PRO A 549 -39.40 31.12 -25.53
CA PRO A 549 -38.83 31.76 -24.34
C PRO A 549 -38.06 30.80 -23.42
N ALA A 550 -38.52 29.55 -23.28
CA ALA A 550 -37.84 28.54 -22.46
C ALA A 550 -36.48 28.17 -23.07
N TYR A 551 -36.40 27.95 -24.39
CA TYR A 551 -35.14 27.72 -25.08
C TYR A 551 -34.18 28.92 -25.06
N LEU A 552 -34.70 30.16 -25.07
CA LEU A 552 -33.86 31.34 -24.87
C LEU A 552 -33.31 31.39 -23.44
N GLN A 553 -34.08 30.94 -22.45
CA GLN A 553 -33.64 30.91 -21.06
C GLN A 553 -32.56 29.83 -20.84
N GLU A 554 -32.70 28.63 -21.41
CA GLU A 554 -31.66 27.58 -21.39
C GLU A 554 -30.27 28.11 -21.80
N HIS A 555 -30.22 28.99 -22.81
CA HIS A 555 -28.98 29.57 -23.30
C HIS A 555 -28.19 30.32 -22.22
N THR A 556 -28.88 30.84 -21.20
CA THR A 556 -28.26 31.61 -20.12
C THR A 556 -27.46 30.76 -19.13
N TRP A 557 -27.64 29.43 -19.11
CA TRP A 557 -26.89 28.54 -18.21
C TRP A 557 -25.39 28.52 -18.56
N PRO A 558 -24.44 28.78 -17.67
CA PRO A 558 -23.02 28.69 -18.03
C PRO A 558 -22.55 27.23 -18.07
N ASN A 559 -22.30 26.67 -19.26
CA ASN A 559 -21.74 25.31 -19.39
C ASN A 559 -20.39 25.19 -18.66
N GLY A 560 -20.18 24.05 -18.03
CA GLY A 560 -18.98 23.75 -17.24
C GLY A 560 -18.97 24.42 -15.87
N SER A 561 -19.98 25.22 -15.52
CA SER A 561 -20.03 25.92 -14.22
C SER A 561 -20.12 24.99 -13.03
N LEU A 562 -20.53 23.73 -13.22
CA LEU A 562 -20.65 22.72 -12.18
C LEU A 562 -19.76 21.49 -12.43
N ASP A 563 -18.79 21.58 -13.34
CA ASP A 563 -17.89 20.46 -13.63
C ASP A 563 -17.17 19.99 -12.36
N GLU A 564 -16.77 20.90 -11.48
CA GLU A 564 -16.03 20.62 -10.24
C GLU A 564 -16.82 19.84 -9.17
N ILE A 565 -18.16 19.79 -9.30
CA ILE A 565 -19.06 19.08 -8.36
C ILE A 565 -19.81 17.92 -9.01
N ASP A 566 -19.56 17.61 -10.28
CA ASP A 566 -20.14 16.45 -10.94
C ASP A 566 -19.32 15.19 -10.67
N TRP A 567 -19.59 14.60 -9.51
CA TRP A 567 -19.00 13.35 -9.02
C TRP A 567 -19.75 12.09 -9.48
N ALA A 568 -20.48 12.17 -10.59
CA ALA A 568 -21.05 10.99 -11.24
C ALA A 568 -19.97 10.16 -11.94
N ASP A 569 -20.12 8.84 -11.95
CA ASP A 569 -19.38 7.92 -12.80
C ASP A 569 -20.33 7.18 -13.76
N PRO A 570 -20.28 7.44 -15.09
CA PRO A 570 -19.48 8.49 -15.75
C PRO A 570 -20.05 9.90 -15.53
N GLY A 571 -19.20 10.92 -15.56
CA GLY A 571 -19.48 12.33 -15.30
C GLY A 571 -18.22 13.20 -15.49
N LYS A 572 -18.34 14.52 -15.29
CA LYS A 572 -17.26 15.48 -15.64
C LYS A 572 -15.98 15.23 -14.86
N GLN A 573 -16.07 14.91 -13.57
CA GLN A 573 -14.89 14.58 -12.77
C GLN A 573 -14.34 13.18 -13.05
N SER A 574 -15.10 12.25 -13.65
CA SER A 574 -14.63 10.89 -13.96
C SER A 574 -14.06 10.74 -15.37
N GLY A 575 -14.01 11.83 -16.15
CA GLY A 575 -13.36 11.90 -17.46
C GLY A 575 -14.27 11.58 -18.65
N SER A 576 -15.58 11.80 -18.52
CA SER A 576 -16.58 11.58 -19.58
C SER A 576 -16.83 12.79 -20.48
#